data_AF-A0AAV9KHC9-F1
#
_entry.id   AF-A0AAV9KHC9-F1
#
_cell.length_a   1.000
_cell.length_b   1.000
_cell.length_c   1.000
_cell.angle_alpha   90.00
_cell.angle_beta   90.00
_cell.angle_gamma   90.00
#
_symmetry.space_group_name_H-M   'P 1'
#
loop_
_entity.id
_entity.type
_entity.pdbx_description
1 polymer ?
#
loop_
_entity_poly.entity_id
_entity_poly.type
_entity_poly.pdbx_seq_one_letter_code
_entity_poly.pdbx_strand_id
1 'polypeptide(L)'
;MVEVAVVCEVVANLFKGFTSSGKKISIGIISPYNAQIAAIKENLGTKYSTDDESEFSVDVRSVDGFQGGEKDVIIISAVRSNANRSIGFLSNSQRVNVALTRARHCLWIFGNEATLKSSGSVWKILVHDARVRGCFHDAQNDKDLVKSMAAALVDIDLLDIKIRLYSVLFEGTRWKVSVDDKFWKAMEKIKSIEIRKKAISVLMKLSSDSQWPHTGHITVPSRVSNQLTELCPVDGILHIVLTLETIMETSRYVDVMRVWDIRPLTQIPNLDPMFILCKQLDAFHLKEESSAESSHQVGLS
;
A
#
# COMPACT_ATOMS: atom_id res chain seq x y z
N MET A 1 11.57 2.80 3.58
CA MET A 1 10.26 3.50 3.53
C MET A 1 9.07 2.56 3.51
N VAL A 2 8.88 1.67 2.53
CA VAL A 2 7.76 0.68 2.57
C VAL A 2 7.77 -0.15 3.86
N GLU A 3 8.93 -0.71 4.21
CA GLU A 3 9.10 -1.46 5.46
C GLU A 3 8.85 -0.61 6.70
N VAL A 4 9.13 0.71 6.65
CA VAL A 4 8.86 1.64 7.75
C VAL A 4 7.35 1.78 7.95
N ALA A 5 6.59 1.99 6.88
CA ALA A 5 5.13 2.09 6.97
C ALA A 5 4.47 0.80 7.47
N VAL A 6 4.95 -0.37 7.02
CA VAL A 6 4.47 -1.66 7.53
C VAL A 6 4.75 -1.79 9.03
N VAL A 7 5.96 -1.44 9.48
CA VAL A 7 6.30 -1.46 10.91
C VAL A 7 5.39 -0.51 11.70
N CYS A 8 5.17 0.72 11.22
CA CYS A 8 4.29 1.68 11.88
C CYS A 8 2.84 1.20 11.94
N GLU A 9 2.32 0.57 10.88
CA GLU A 9 0.97 0.00 10.85
C GLU A 9 0.81 -1.12 11.88
N VAL A 10 1.80 -2.01 11.97
CA VAL A 10 1.80 -3.11 12.94
C VAL A 10 1.83 -2.59 14.37
N VAL A 11 2.64 -1.57 14.65
CA VAL A 11 2.66 -0.90 15.97
C VAL A 11 1.29 -0.26 16.27
N ALA A 12 0.66 0.39 15.29
CA ALA A 12 -0.67 0.98 15.48
C ALA A 12 -1.73 -0.09 15.79
N ASN A 13 -1.66 -1.25 15.14
CA ASN A 13 -2.57 -2.37 15.39
C ASN A 13 -2.31 -3.02 16.76
N LEU A 14 -1.05 -3.15 17.18
CA LEU A 14 -0.71 -3.56 18.54
C LEU A 14 -1.25 -2.58 19.58
N PHE A 15 -1.19 -1.27 19.31
CA PHE A 15 -1.76 -0.26 20.19
C PHE A 15 -3.29 -0.38 20.30
N LYS A 16 -4.00 -0.60 19.18
CA LYS A 16 -5.46 -0.89 19.21
C LYS A 16 -5.76 -2.12 20.08
N GLY A 17 -5.00 -3.19 19.91
CA GLY A 17 -5.12 -4.40 20.73
C GLY A 17 -4.84 -4.15 22.22
N PHE A 18 -3.84 -3.32 22.52
CA PHE A 18 -3.55 -2.84 23.88
C PHE A 18 -4.74 -2.08 24.48
N THR A 19 -5.29 -1.09 23.77
CA THR A 19 -6.43 -0.29 24.28
C THR A 19 -7.67 -1.13 24.59
N SER A 20 -7.83 -2.26 23.90
CA SER A 20 -8.95 -3.19 24.14
C SER A 20 -8.69 -4.15 25.31
N SER A 21 -7.43 -4.49 25.58
CA SER A 21 -7.06 -5.51 26.57
C SER A 21 -6.57 -4.94 27.90
N GLY A 22 -6.05 -3.71 27.93
CA GLY A 22 -5.46 -3.06 29.10
C GLY A 22 -4.18 -3.74 29.63
N LYS A 23 -3.60 -4.68 28.89
CA LYS A 23 -2.41 -5.43 29.33
C LYS A 23 -1.14 -4.69 28.95
N LYS A 24 -0.30 -4.39 29.95
CA LYS A 24 1.02 -3.78 29.71
C LYS A 24 1.80 -4.56 28.64
N ILE A 25 2.36 -3.83 27.67
CA ILE A 25 3.12 -4.39 26.57
C ILE A 25 4.30 -3.49 26.22
N SER A 26 5.47 -4.12 26.07
CA SER A 26 6.71 -3.48 25.63
C SER A 26 7.10 -3.96 24.24
N ILE A 27 7.41 -3.02 23.34
CA ILE A 27 7.76 -3.31 21.94
C ILE A 27 9.18 -2.81 21.64
N GLY A 28 10.00 -3.68 21.07
CA GLY A 28 11.33 -3.32 20.57
C GLY A 28 11.43 -3.46 19.07
N ILE A 29 11.80 -2.39 18.38
CA ILE A 29 12.04 -2.37 16.94
C ILE A 29 13.55 -2.32 16.71
N ILE A 30 14.08 -3.34 16.06
CA ILE A 30 15.50 -3.54 15.81
C ILE A 30 15.77 -3.37 14.32
N SER A 31 16.75 -2.53 13.98
CA SER A 31 17.25 -2.45 12.61
C SER A 31 18.78 -2.36 12.59
N PRO A 32 19.45 -3.00 11.62
CA PRO A 32 20.90 -2.91 11.47
C PRO A 32 21.39 -1.55 10.89
N TYR A 33 20.49 -0.70 10.39
CA TYR A 33 20.84 0.54 9.70
C TYR A 33 20.31 1.77 10.45
N ASN A 34 21.22 2.69 10.83
CA ASN A 34 20.86 3.92 11.55
C ASN A 34 19.87 4.80 10.79
N ALA A 35 19.97 4.87 9.46
CA ALA A 35 19.01 5.61 8.63
C ALA A 35 17.58 5.04 8.73
N GLN A 36 17.45 3.71 8.81
CA GLN A 36 16.15 3.07 9.01
C GLN A 36 15.63 3.32 10.42
N ILE A 37 16.48 3.26 11.45
CA ILE A 37 16.11 3.60 12.83
C ILE A 37 15.56 5.04 12.89
N ALA A 38 16.28 6.00 12.29
CA ALA A 38 15.84 7.38 12.23
C ALA A 38 14.49 7.53 11.53
N ALA A 39 14.32 6.91 10.36
CA ALA A 39 13.07 6.95 9.60
C ALA A 39 11.88 6.35 10.39
N ILE A 40 12.08 5.23 11.10
CA ILE A 40 11.04 4.63 11.94
C ILE A 40 10.68 5.57 13.10
N LYS A 41 11.68 6.13 13.80
CA LYS A 41 11.44 7.09 14.90
C LYS A 41 10.67 8.32 14.42
N GLU A 42 11.05 8.87 13.28
CA GLU A 42 10.38 10.03 12.68
C GLU A 42 8.91 9.72 12.35
N ASN A 43 8.63 8.55 11.77
CA ASN A 43 7.25 8.16 11.40
C ASN A 43 6.37 7.82 12.61
N LEU A 44 6.96 7.25 13.67
CA LEU A 44 6.25 7.02 14.93
C LEU A 44 6.03 8.33 15.70
N GLY A 45 6.94 9.30 15.56
CA GLY A 45 6.90 10.58 16.26
C GLY A 45 6.90 10.38 17.78
N THR A 46 6.15 11.23 18.49
CA THR A 46 5.98 11.16 19.95
C THR A 46 4.70 10.43 20.37
N LYS A 47 4.10 9.63 19.46
CA LYS A 47 2.81 8.95 19.71
C LYS A 47 2.88 7.91 20.82
N TYR A 48 4.04 7.30 21.01
CA TYR A 48 4.25 6.19 21.94
C TYR A 48 5.40 6.52 22.89
N SER A 49 5.26 6.12 24.15
CA SER A 49 6.30 6.29 25.15
C SER A 49 7.50 5.41 24.83
N THR A 50 8.71 5.90 25.15
CA THR A 50 9.94 5.09 25.13
C THR A 50 10.34 4.61 26.53
N ASP A 51 9.55 4.96 27.55
CA ASP A 51 9.78 4.53 28.93
C ASP A 51 9.16 3.15 29.17
N ASP A 52 9.98 2.23 29.66
CA ASP A 52 9.57 0.86 29.96
C ASP A 52 8.61 0.73 31.13
N GLU A 53 8.50 1.76 31.95
CA GLU A 53 7.49 1.80 33.00
C GLU A 53 6.09 2.08 32.45
N SER A 54 5.98 2.66 31.24
CA SER A 54 4.69 2.93 30.59
C SER A 54 3.91 1.64 30.28
N GLU A 55 2.57 1.72 30.28
CA GLU A 55 1.72 0.58 29.93
C GLU A 55 1.88 0.13 28.47
N PHE A 56 2.25 1.06 27.59
CA PHE A 56 2.59 0.79 26.20
C PHE A 56 3.88 1.53 25.83
N SER A 57 4.97 0.79 25.63
CA SER A 57 6.27 1.36 25.26
C SER A 57 6.76 0.85 23.90
N VAL A 58 7.39 1.73 23.12
CA VAL A 58 7.98 1.41 21.81
C VAL A 58 9.39 1.98 21.73
N ASP A 59 10.36 1.08 21.63
CA ASP A 59 11.78 1.43 21.52
C ASP A 59 12.35 1.06 20.16
N VAL A 60 13.00 2.02 19.50
CA VAL A 60 13.67 1.78 18.21
C VAL A 60 15.18 1.92 18.39
N ARG A 61 15.93 0.83 18.21
CA ARG A 61 17.39 0.84 18.39
C ARG A 61 18.09 -0.12 17.42
N SER A 62 19.42 -0.07 17.41
CA SER A 62 20.23 -1.06 16.71
C SER A 62 20.30 -2.37 17.50
N VAL A 63 20.80 -3.43 16.86
CA VAL A 63 21.04 -4.71 17.54
C VAL A 63 21.94 -4.53 18.76
N ASP A 64 23.02 -3.77 18.61
CA ASP A 64 23.99 -3.52 19.68
C ASP A 64 23.35 -2.68 20.81
N GLY A 65 22.43 -1.76 20.48
CA GLY A 65 21.68 -0.98 21.47
C GLY A 65 20.60 -1.75 22.24
N PHE A 66 20.33 -2.99 21.84
CA PHE A 66 19.44 -3.94 22.53
C PHE A 66 20.19 -5.02 23.32
N GLN A 67 21.53 -4.96 23.38
CA GLN A 67 22.31 -5.95 24.10
C GLN A 67 21.96 -5.92 25.61
N GLY A 68 21.42 -7.04 26.13
CA GLY A 68 21.01 -7.18 27.53
C GLY A 68 19.58 -6.69 27.84
N GLY A 69 18.88 -6.07 26.88
CA GLY A 69 17.47 -5.73 27.01
C GLY A 69 16.57 -6.80 26.38
N GLU A 70 15.33 -6.92 26.85
CA GLU A 70 14.29 -7.78 26.27
C GLU A 70 12.98 -7.00 26.20
N LYS A 71 12.10 -7.38 25.27
CA LYS A 71 10.75 -6.80 25.13
C LYS A 71 9.74 -7.90 24.89
N ASP A 72 8.48 -7.61 25.19
CA ASP A 72 7.39 -8.57 24.98
C ASP A 72 7.22 -8.91 23.50
N VAL A 73 7.28 -7.88 22.65
CA VAL A 73 7.27 -8.01 21.20
C VAL A 73 8.55 -7.42 20.62
N ILE A 74 9.21 -8.17 19.74
CA ILE A 74 10.33 -7.66 18.94
C ILE A 74 9.95 -7.65 17.47
N ILE A 75 10.26 -6.54 16.81
CA ILE A 75 10.12 -6.35 15.38
C ILE A 75 11.53 -6.14 14.79
N ILE A 76 11.98 -7.03 13.92
CA ILE A 76 13.25 -6.87 13.19
C ILE A 76 12.95 -6.33 11.80
N SER A 77 13.54 -5.18 11.47
CA SER A 77 13.52 -4.58 10.14
C SER A 77 14.84 -4.90 9.42
N ALA A 78 14.82 -5.80 8.43
CA ALA A 78 15.99 -6.25 7.68
C ALA A 78 16.43 -5.26 6.57
N VAL A 79 15.52 -4.42 6.05
CA VAL A 79 15.76 -3.31 5.09
C VAL A 79 16.24 -3.70 3.69
N ARG A 80 17.11 -4.70 3.54
CA ARG A 80 17.84 -4.95 2.29
C ARG A 80 16.92 -5.56 1.22
N SER A 81 16.85 -4.87 0.09
CA SER A 81 16.27 -5.35 -1.17
C SER A 81 17.17 -4.85 -2.31
N ASN A 82 18.13 -5.66 -2.77
CA ASN A 82 19.04 -5.28 -3.86
C ASN A 82 19.28 -6.43 -4.85
N ALA A 83 19.58 -6.08 -6.10
CA ALA A 83 19.86 -7.04 -7.17
C ALA A 83 21.09 -7.92 -6.88
N ASN A 84 22.06 -7.37 -6.15
CA ASN A 84 23.30 -8.05 -5.77
C ASN A 84 23.13 -9.06 -4.62
N ARG A 85 21.90 -9.23 -4.10
CA ARG A 85 21.52 -10.21 -3.05
C ARG A 85 22.40 -10.16 -1.79
N SER A 86 23.05 -9.03 -1.54
CA SER A 86 23.97 -8.86 -0.42
C SER A 86 23.24 -8.27 0.78
N ILE A 87 23.38 -8.92 1.93
CA ILE A 87 22.71 -8.55 3.19
C ILE A 87 23.58 -7.68 4.12
N GLY A 88 24.88 -7.53 3.81
CA GLY A 88 25.81 -6.66 4.57
C GLY A 88 25.83 -6.98 6.06
N PHE A 89 25.52 -6.00 6.90
CA PHE A 89 25.54 -6.07 8.37
C PHE A 89 24.76 -7.26 8.96
N LEU A 90 23.75 -7.75 8.24
CA LEU A 90 22.96 -8.92 8.62
C LEU A 90 23.71 -10.26 8.52
N SER A 91 24.91 -10.30 7.94
CA SER A 91 25.72 -11.53 7.83
C SER A 91 26.43 -11.92 9.13
N ASN A 92 26.47 -11.03 10.13
CA ASN A 92 27.06 -11.34 11.43
C ASN A 92 26.11 -12.21 12.26
N SER A 93 26.47 -13.50 12.41
CA SER A 93 25.66 -14.48 13.14
C SER A 93 25.47 -14.16 14.62
N GLN A 94 26.44 -13.53 15.29
CA GLN A 94 26.32 -13.14 16.69
C GLN A 94 25.24 -12.08 16.87
N ARG A 95 25.19 -11.08 15.99
CA ARG A 95 24.15 -10.05 15.99
C ARG A 95 22.77 -10.61 15.67
N VAL A 96 22.69 -11.57 14.75
CA VAL A 96 21.42 -12.27 14.48
C VAL A 96 20.94 -13.01 15.72
N ASN A 97 21.82 -13.75 16.40
CA ASN A 97 21.46 -14.46 17.64
C ASN A 97 20.96 -13.52 18.74
N VAL A 98 21.62 -12.36 18.91
CA VAL A 98 21.16 -11.34 19.85
C VAL A 98 19.75 -10.89 19.46
N ALA A 99 19.54 -10.46 18.21
CA ALA A 99 18.25 -9.94 17.76
C ALA A 99 17.10 -10.96 17.88
N LEU A 100 17.33 -12.22 17.50
CA LEU A 100 16.31 -13.28 17.55
C LEU A 100 15.92 -13.67 18.98
N THR A 101 16.77 -13.39 19.99
CA THR A 101 16.55 -13.76 21.39
C THR A 101 16.07 -12.62 22.27
N ARG A 102 15.75 -11.44 21.70
CA ARG A 102 15.26 -10.29 22.49
C ARG A 102 13.76 -10.37 22.83
N ALA A 103 13.01 -11.27 22.19
CA ALA A 103 11.55 -11.34 22.29
C ALA A 103 11.10 -12.31 23.38
N ARG A 104 10.22 -11.85 24.28
CA ARG A 104 9.63 -12.71 25.34
C ARG A 104 8.38 -13.46 24.86
N HIS A 105 7.56 -12.82 24.03
CA HIS A 105 6.27 -13.37 23.61
C HIS A 105 6.13 -13.49 22.10
N CYS A 106 6.57 -12.48 21.33
CA CYS A 106 6.38 -12.50 19.89
C CYS A 106 7.54 -11.86 19.13
N LEU A 107 7.97 -12.52 18.05
CA LEU A 107 9.01 -12.03 17.14
C LEU A 107 8.43 -11.86 15.74
N TRP A 108 8.48 -10.63 15.22
CA TRP A 108 8.13 -10.30 13.85
C TRP A 108 9.39 -9.90 13.08
N ILE A 109 9.51 -10.37 11.84
CA ILE A 109 10.67 -10.08 10.99
C ILE A 109 10.15 -9.59 9.65
N PHE A 110 10.44 -8.33 9.33
CA PHE A 110 10.13 -7.72 8.05
C PHE A 110 11.35 -7.70 7.15
N GLY A 111 11.19 -8.15 5.91
CA GLY A 111 12.27 -8.15 4.93
C GLY A 111 11.86 -8.70 3.58
N ASN A 112 12.73 -8.49 2.58
CA ASN A 112 12.49 -9.02 1.24
C ASN A 112 12.94 -10.48 1.15
N GLU A 113 11.99 -11.39 0.92
CA GLU A 113 12.25 -12.83 0.86
C GLU A 113 13.36 -13.20 -0.12
N ALA A 114 13.27 -12.71 -1.37
CA ALA A 114 14.23 -13.04 -2.42
C ALA A 114 15.67 -12.67 -2.03
N THR A 115 15.83 -11.54 -1.34
CA THR A 115 17.12 -11.07 -0.84
C THR A 115 17.62 -11.94 0.31
N LEU A 116 16.77 -12.23 1.29
CA LEU A 116 17.15 -13.03 2.47
C LEU A 116 17.48 -14.49 2.11
N LYS A 117 16.67 -15.13 1.25
CA LYS A 117 16.93 -16.50 0.77
C LYS A 117 18.22 -16.62 -0.02
N SER A 118 18.56 -15.59 -0.78
CA SER A 118 19.74 -15.60 -1.65
C SER A 118 21.03 -15.16 -0.97
N SER A 119 20.96 -14.84 0.32
CA SER A 119 22.09 -14.27 1.07
C SER A 119 23.23 -15.23 1.38
N GLY A 120 23.02 -16.54 1.22
CA GLY A 120 23.99 -17.57 1.62
C GLY A 120 24.26 -17.64 3.13
N SER A 121 23.41 -17.03 3.95
CA SER A 121 23.61 -16.89 5.41
C SER A 121 22.51 -17.58 6.22
N VAL A 122 22.57 -17.45 7.55
CA VAL A 122 21.53 -17.93 8.48
C VAL A 122 20.12 -17.46 8.11
N TRP A 123 19.97 -16.31 7.45
CA TRP A 123 18.67 -15.80 6.98
C TRP A 123 17.98 -16.71 5.97
N LYS A 124 18.74 -17.45 5.14
CA LYS A 124 18.18 -18.44 4.23
C LYS A 124 17.50 -19.58 5.00
N ILE A 125 18.18 -20.06 6.04
CA ILE A 125 17.70 -21.15 6.90
C ILE A 125 16.47 -20.65 7.67
N LEU A 126 16.54 -19.44 8.23
CA LEU A 126 15.44 -18.83 8.98
C LEU A 126 14.17 -18.68 8.13
N VAL A 127 14.28 -18.20 6.89
CA VAL A 127 13.11 -18.06 6.00
C VAL A 127 12.54 -19.43 5.61
N HIS A 128 13.40 -20.43 5.40
CA HIS A 128 12.96 -21.78 5.11
C HIS A 128 12.22 -22.39 6.32
N ASP A 129 12.78 -22.28 7.51
CA ASP A 129 12.17 -22.72 8.76
C ASP A 129 10.81 -22.06 9.01
N ALA A 130 10.71 -20.74 8.83
CA ALA A 130 9.45 -20.02 8.97
C ALA A 130 8.36 -20.55 8.02
N ARG A 131 8.71 -20.90 6.77
CA ARG A 131 7.77 -21.52 5.83
C ARG A 131 7.34 -22.91 6.27
N VAL A 132 8.28 -23.75 6.74
CA VAL A 132 7.98 -25.11 7.22
C VAL A 132 7.04 -25.07 8.43
N ARG A 133 7.21 -24.11 9.33
CA ARG A 133 6.35 -23.93 10.51
C ARG A 133 5.03 -23.20 10.22
N GLY A 134 4.80 -22.78 8.97
CA GLY A 134 3.61 -22.00 8.61
C GLY A 134 3.58 -20.58 9.18
N CYS A 135 4.74 -20.03 9.60
CA CYS A 135 4.89 -18.68 10.16
C CYS A 135 5.43 -17.67 9.13
N PHE A 136 5.42 -18.02 7.84
CA PHE A 136 5.78 -17.10 6.76
C PHE A 136 4.50 -16.49 6.19
N HIS A 137 4.41 -15.16 6.22
CA HIS A 137 3.28 -14.41 5.71
C HIS A 137 3.74 -13.42 4.65
N ASP A 138 3.06 -13.40 3.51
CA ASP A 138 3.23 -12.34 2.53
C ASP A 138 2.42 -11.12 2.96
N ALA A 139 3.10 -10.00 3.21
CA ALA A 139 2.45 -8.75 3.58
C ALA A 139 1.50 -8.24 2.48
N GLN A 140 1.68 -8.67 1.23
CA GLN A 140 0.80 -8.32 0.11
C GLN A 140 -0.59 -8.97 0.22
N ASN A 141 -0.74 -10.02 1.04
CA ASN A 141 -2.03 -10.66 1.27
C ASN A 141 -2.86 -9.96 2.37
N ASP A 142 -2.28 -9.00 3.09
CA ASP A 142 -2.95 -8.25 4.15
C ASP A 142 -3.38 -6.87 3.64
N LYS A 143 -4.69 -6.61 3.64
CA LYS A 143 -5.27 -5.38 3.07
C LYS A 143 -4.79 -4.11 3.77
N ASP A 144 -4.64 -4.16 5.10
CA ASP A 144 -4.22 -2.99 5.89
C ASP A 144 -2.73 -2.71 5.64
N LEU A 145 -1.91 -3.76 5.59
CA LEU A 145 -0.49 -3.61 5.24
C LEU A 145 -0.31 -3.11 3.81
N VAL A 146 -1.05 -3.64 2.83
CA VAL A 146 -1.03 -3.16 1.44
C VAL A 146 -1.37 -1.68 1.35
N LYS A 147 -2.41 -1.24 2.06
CA LYS A 147 -2.82 0.17 2.10
C LYS A 147 -1.69 1.05 2.68
N SER A 148 -1.06 0.63 3.76
CA SER A 148 0.03 1.38 4.38
C SER A 148 1.30 1.37 3.52
N MET A 149 1.59 0.28 2.82
CA MET A 149 2.66 0.22 1.81
C MET A 149 2.39 1.20 0.66
N ALA A 150 1.16 1.25 0.16
CA ALA A 150 0.75 2.17 -0.90
C ALA A 150 0.90 3.64 -0.48
N ALA A 151 0.44 3.99 0.71
CA ALA A 151 0.57 5.33 1.27
C ALA A 151 2.04 5.77 1.36
N ALA A 152 2.91 4.91 1.90
CA ALA A 152 4.34 5.20 1.96
C ALA A 152 4.98 5.39 0.58
N LEU A 153 4.59 4.59 -0.42
CA LEU A 153 5.12 4.74 -1.77
C LEU A 153 4.73 6.07 -2.41
N VAL A 154 3.52 6.55 -2.10
CA VAL A 154 3.01 7.84 -2.55
C VAL A 154 3.71 9.01 -1.85
N ASP A 155 4.17 8.86 -0.61
CA ASP A 155 4.87 9.90 0.15
C ASP A 155 6.31 10.19 -0.30
N ILE A 156 7.00 9.22 -0.92
CA ILE A 156 8.43 9.34 -1.28
C ILE A 156 8.63 9.92 -2.69
N ASP A 157 7.55 10.25 -3.39
CA ASP A 157 7.61 10.78 -4.76
C ASP A 157 8.32 9.84 -5.77
N LEU A 158 8.50 8.57 -5.40
CA LEU A 158 9.14 7.54 -6.22
C LEU A 158 8.11 6.96 -7.18
N LEU A 159 7.81 7.76 -8.20
CA LEU A 159 7.07 7.31 -9.39
C LEU A 159 7.82 6.23 -10.20
N ASP A 160 9.09 5.98 -9.86
CA ASP A 160 9.98 5.02 -10.51
C ASP A 160 9.66 3.54 -10.21
N ILE A 161 8.62 3.26 -9.41
CA ILE A 161 8.16 1.89 -9.14
C ILE A 161 7.10 1.48 -10.17
N LYS A 162 7.53 1.50 -11.43
CA LYS A 162 6.78 1.16 -12.64
C LYS A 162 6.14 -0.26 -12.64
N ILE A 163 6.49 -1.13 -11.68
CA ILE A 163 6.12 -2.57 -11.69
C ILE A 163 5.59 -3.09 -10.33
N ARG A 164 6.03 -2.57 -9.17
CA ARG A 164 5.55 -3.11 -7.87
C ARG A 164 4.25 -2.51 -7.38
N LEU A 165 3.91 -1.28 -7.77
CA LEU A 165 2.58 -0.71 -7.47
C LEU A 165 1.49 -1.53 -8.18
N TYR A 166 1.73 -2.04 -9.39
CA TYR A 166 0.75 -2.83 -10.13
C TYR A 166 0.34 -4.14 -9.49
N SER A 167 1.32 -4.95 -9.08
CA SER A 167 1.04 -6.22 -8.43
C SER A 167 0.35 -5.98 -7.11
N VAL A 168 0.91 -5.10 -6.27
CA VAL A 168 0.47 -4.91 -4.88
C VAL A 168 -0.88 -4.18 -4.76
N LEU A 169 -1.20 -3.25 -5.65
CA LEU A 169 -2.42 -2.44 -5.54
C LEU A 169 -3.66 -3.11 -6.14
N PHE A 170 -3.48 -4.02 -7.11
CA PHE A 170 -4.58 -4.60 -7.88
C PHE A 170 -4.65 -6.13 -7.79
N GLU A 171 -3.82 -6.78 -6.95
CA GLU A 171 -4.04 -8.19 -6.61
C GLU A 171 -5.33 -8.34 -5.80
N GLY A 172 -6.31 -9.06 -6.36
CA GLY A 172 -7.61 -9.27 -5.72
C GLY A 172 -8.66 -8.18 -5.98
N THR A 173 -8.39 -7.20 -6.84
CA THR A 173 -9.42 -6.27 -7.32
C THR A 173 -10.31 -6.94 -8.37
N ARG A 174 -11.57 -6.48 -8.48
CA ARG A 174 -12.55 -7.00 -9.48
C ARG A 174 -12.02 -6.90 -10.90
N TRP A 175 -11.23 -5.86 -11.19
CA TRP A 175 -10.67 -5.58 -12.51
C TRP A 175 -9.22 -6.01 -12.59
N LYS A 176 -8.84 -6.61 -13.72
CA LYS A 176 -7.43 -6.73 -14.12
C LYS A 176 -6.97 -5.36 -14.62
N VAL A 177 -6.22 -4.64 -13.80
CA VAL A 177 -5.78 -3.28 -14.13
C VAL A 177 -4.51 -3.34 -14.96
N SER A 178 -4.54 -2.73 -16.14
CA SER A 178 -3.39 -2.51 -17.01
C SER A 178 -3.21 -1.01 -17.19
N VAL A 179 -1.98 -0.53 -17.28
CA VAL A 179 -1.76 0.91 -17.41
C VAL A 179 -0.59 1.16 -18.33
N ASP A 180 -0.78 2.11 -19.23
CA ASP A 180 0.15 2.46 -20.27
C ASP A 180 1.32 3.29 -19.72
N ASP A 181 2.50 3.11 -20.30
CA ASP A 181 3.70 3.88 -19.99
C ASP A 181 3.51 5.39 -20.13
N LYS A 182 2.59 5.83 -20.99
CA LYS A 182 2.25 7.25 -21.16
C LYS A 182 1.71 7.86 -19.87
N PHE A 183 0.86 7.14 -19.13
CA PHE A 183 0.33 7.59 -17.84
C PHE A 183 1.47 7.89 -16.85
N TRP A 184 2.45 7.00 -16.74
CA TRP A 184 3.58 7.21 -15.83
C TRP A 184 4.46 8.39 -16.24
N LYS A 185 4.75 8.51 -17.54
CA LYS A 185 5.49 9.66 -18.07
C LYS A 185 4.74 10.98 -17.86
N ALA A 186 3.42 10.96 -17.84
CA ALA A 186 2.62 12.14 -17.53
C ALA A 186 2.63 12.45 -16.03
N MET A 187 2.46 11.42 -15.18
CA MET A 187 2.58 11.53 -13.74
C MET A 187 3.96 12.07 -13.30
N GLU A 188 5.06 11.67 -13.97
CA GLU A 188 6.42 12.20 -13.71
C GLU A 188 6.53 13.71 -13.97
N LYS A 189 5.73 14.25 -14.89
CA LYS A 189 5.73 15.67 -15.25
C LYS A 189 4.90 16.52 -14.28
N ILE A 190 4.04 15.90 -13.47
CA ILE A 190 3.21 16.61 -12.50
C ILE A 190 4.09 17.00 -11.30
N LYS A 191 4.39 18.30 -11.19
CA LYS A 191 5.23 18.82 -10.10
C LYS A 191 4.60 18.66 -8.71
N SER A 192 3.27 18.81 -8.61
CA SER A 192 2.58 18.72 -7.34
C SER A 192 2.53 17.28 -6.85
N ILE A 193 3.10 17.03 -5.67
CA ILE A 193 3.01 15.73 -5.02
C ILE A 193 1.56 15.40 -4.64
N GLU A 194 0.79 16.40 -4.17
CA GLU A 194 -0.61 16.25 -3.76
C GLU A 194 -1.50 15.77 -4.91
N ILE A 195 -1.30 16.32 -6.12
CA ILE A 195 -2.02 15.89 -7.32
C ILE A 195 -1.65 14.44 -7.67
N ARG A 196 -0.37 14.07 -7.58
CA ARG A 196 0.06 12.69 -7.79
C ARG A 196 -0.57 11.74 -6.77
N LYS A 197 -0.64 12.12 -5.49
CA LYS A 197 -1.34 11.34 -4.46
C LYS A 197 -2.82 11.15 -4.80
N LYS A 198 -3.47 12.23 -5.22
CA LYS A 198 -4.90 12.22 -5.58
C LYS A 198 -5.16 11.34 -6.80
N ALA A 199 -4.30 11.39 -7.81
CA ALA A 199 -4.41 10.53 -9.00
C ALA A 199 -4.33 9.04 -8.63
N ILE A 200 -3.35 8.65 -7.81
CA ILE A 200 -3.22 7.26 -7.34
C ILE A 200 -4.42 6.86 -6.47
N SER A 201 -4.90 7.73 -5.58
CA SER A 201 -6.08 7.48 -4.75
C SER A 201 -7.34 7.27 -5.58
N VAL A 202 -7.56 8.08 -6.62
CA VAL A 202 -8.66 7.91 -7.57
C VAL A 202 -8.53 6.55 -8.28
N LEU A 203 -7.35 6.22 -8.79
CA LEU A 203 -7.10 4.95 -9.48
C LEU A 203 -7.33 3.73 -8.56
N MET A 204 -6.94 3.83 -7.29
CA MET A 204 -7.24 2.81 -6.27
C MET A 204 -8.74 2.64 -6.05
N LYS A 205 -9.47 3.74 -5.86
CA LYS A 205 -10.93 3.70 -5.70
C LYS A 205 -11.60 3.04 -6.90
N LEU A 206 -11.23 3.46 -8.11
CA LEU A 206 -11.78 2.93 -9.37
C LEU A 206 -11.58 1.42 -9.50
N SER A 207 -10.38 0.92 -9.17
CA SER A 207 -10.08 -0.52 -9.24
C SER A 207 -10.86 -1.36 -8.23
N SER A 208 -11.23 -0.78 -7.08
CA SER A 208 -11.90 -1.47 -5.98
C SER A 208 -13.43 -1.31 -5.99
N ASP A 209 -13.95 -0.41 -6.82
CA ASP A 209 -15.38 -0.05 -6.81
C ASP A 209 -16.24 -1.09 -7.55
N SER A 210 -17.18 -1.67 -6.81
CA SER A 210 -18.14 -2.65 -7.30
C SER A 210 -19.29 -2.04 -8.11
N GLN A 211 -19.45 -0.71 -8.13
CA GLN A 211 -20.54 -0.04 -8.84
C GLN A 211 -20.33 0.06 -10.37
N TRP A 212 -19.12 -0.21 -10.87
CA TRP A 212 -18.88 -0.22 -12.31
C TRP A 212 -19.73 -1.29 -13.00
N PRO A 213 -20.47 -0.93 -14.06
CA PRO A 213 -21.40 -1.83 -14.72
C PRO A 213 -20.67 -3.08 -15.19
N HIS A 214 -21.28 -4.26 -14.99
CA HIS A 214 -20.91 -5.38 -15.83
C HIS A 214 -21.15 -4.94 -17.27
N THR A 215 -20.14 -5.05 -18.12
CA THR A 215 -20.35 -5.24 -19.56
C THR A 215 -21.01 -6.62 -19.74
N GLY A 216 -22.23 -6.76 -19.23
CA GLY A 216 -23.09 -7.89 -19.50
C GLY A 216 -23.23 -7.99 -21.01
N HIS A 217 -23.15 -9.21 -21.53
CA HIS A 217 -23.22 -9.54 -22.94
C HIS A 217 -24.28 -8.70 -23.69
N ILE A 218 -23.85 -7.59 -24.29
CA ILE A 218 -24.57 -7.01 -25.42
C ILE A 218 -24.03 -7.75 -26.63
N THR A 219 -24.73 -8.81 -27.04
CA THR A 219 -24.53 -9.42 -28.36
C THR A 219 -24.98 -8.41 -29.42
N VAL A 220 -24.06 -7.54 -29.84
CA VAL A 220 -24.19 -6.81 -31.11
C VAL A 220 -23.51 -7.66 -32.18
N PRO A 221 -24.21 -8.11 -33.22
CA PRO A 221 -23.56 -8.75 -34.34
C PRO A 221 -22.72 -7.70 -35.08
N SER A 222 -21.44 -8.01 -35.25
CA SER A 222 -20.41 -7.27 -36.02
C SER A 222 -19.49 -6.31 -35.24
N ARG A 223 -18.26 -6.79 -35.02
CA ARG A 223 -16.98 -6.07 -35.21
C ARG A 223 -16.67 -4.77 -34.46
N VAL A 224 -17.39 -4.39 -33.40
CA VAL A 224 -16.96 -3.31 -32.51
C VAL A 224 -16.78 -3.87 -31.09
N SER A 225 -15.53 -3.91 -30.63
CA SER A 225 -15.19 -4.25 -29.24
C SER A 225 -15.85 -3.22 -28.31
N ASN A 226 -16.54 -3.67 -27.26
CA ASN A 226 -17.17 -2.81 -26.24
C ASN A 226 -16.10 -2.10 -25.39
N GLN A 227 -15.42 -1.10 -25.97
CA GLN A 227 -14.46 -0.25 -25.28
C GLN A 227 -15.18 0.98 -24.76
N LEU A 228 -15.56 0.97 -23.48
CA LEU A 228 -16.09 2.15 -22.82
C LEU A 228 -14.90 2.99 -22.36
N THR A 229 -14.69 4.17 -22.95
CA THR A 229 -13.64 5.09 -22.49
C THR A 229 -14.23 6.06 -21.48
N GLU A 230 -13.55 6.19 -20.34
CA GLU A 230 -13.97 7.01 -19.23
C GLU A 230 -12.91 8.04 -18.85
N LEU A 231 -13.39 9.18 -18.36
CA LEU A 231 -12.56 10.29 -17.89
C LEU A 231 -12.84 10.51 -16.41
N CYS A 232 -11.87 10.20 -15.56
CA CYS A 232 -12.02 10.34 -14.12
C CYS A 232 -11.30 11.60 -13.63
N PRO A 233 -12.01 12.56 -13.03
CA PRO A 233 -11.40 13.79 -12.54
C PRO A 233 -10.45 13.49 -11.38
N VAL A 234 -9.22 14.01 -11.47
CA VAL A 234 -8.26 13.99 -10.37
C VAL A 234 -8.33 15.31 -9.62
N ASP A 235 -8.25 16.41 -10.35
CA ASP A 235 -8.51 17.75 -9.85
C ASP A 235 -9.38 18.51 -10.87
N GLY A 236 -9.63 19.79 -10.65
CA GLY A 236 -10.45 20.60 -11.56
C GLY A 236 -9.88 20.76 -12.98
N ILE A 237 -8.71 20.20 -13.28
CA ILE A 237 -7.98 20.37 -14.54
C ILE A 237 -7.62 19.00 -15.13
N LEU A 238 -6.95 18.13 -14.37
CA LEU A 238 -6.40 16.85 -14.79
C LEU A 238 -7.41 15.71 -14.65
N HIS A 239 -7.47 14.89 -15.69
CA HIS A 239 -8.33 13.71 -15.77
C HIS A 239 -7.51 12.48 -16.12
N ILE A 240 -7.82 11.36 -15.47
CA ILE A 240 -7.32 10.04 -15.85
C ILE A 240 -8.15 9.54 -17.01
N VAL A 241 -7.48 9.13 -18.08
CA VAL A 241 -8.10 8.51 -19.26
C VAL A 241 -7.99 7.01 -19.12
N LEU A 242 -9.11 6.30 -19.10
CA LEU A 242 -9.13 4.84 -18.99
C LEU A 242 -10.16 4.21 -19.92
N THR A 243 -9.98 2.94 -20.27
CA THR A 243 -10.97 2.13 -21.00
C THR A 243 -11.31 0.88 -20.21
N LEU A 244 -12.59 0.52 -20.22
CA LEU A 244 -13.06 -0.75 -19.66
C LEU A 244 -13.34 -1.72 -20.82
N GLU A 245 -12.74 -2.89 -20.76
CA GLU A 245 -12.91 -3.94 -21.77
C GLU A 245 -13.05 -5.31 -21.09
N THR A 246 -13.98 -6.16 -21.56
CA THR A 246 -14.06 -7.56 -21.12
C THR A 246 -13.36 -8.44 -22.16
N ILE A 247 -12.28 -9.11 -21.77
CA ILE A 247 -11.50 -9.99 -22.65
C ILE A 247 -11.71 -11.46 -22.29
N MET A 248 -11.57 -12.35 -23.26
CA MET A 248 -11.60 -13.80 -23.05
C MET A 248 -10.16 -14.32 -22.91
N GLU A 249 -9.78 -14.77 -21.72
CA GLU A 249 -8.48 -15.41 -21.45
C GLU A 249 -8.71 -16.85 -20.97
N THR A 250 -8.13 -17.84 -21.64
CA THR A 250 -8.15 -19.26 -21.20
C THR A 250 -9.56 -19.79 -20.85
N SER A 251 -10.55 -19.48 -21.69
CA SER A 251 -11.97 -19.86 -21.50
C SER A 251 -12.68 -19.20 -20.31
N ARG A 252 -12.14 -18.11 -19.76
CA ARG A 252 -12.81 -17.25 -18.78
C ARG A 252 -12.89 -15.80 -19.29
N TYR A 253 -14.00 -15.13 -19.01
CA TYR A 253 -14.12 -13.70 -19.25
C TYR A 253 -13.47 -12.93 -18.09
N VAL A 254 -12.62 -11.97 -18.43
CA VAL A 254 -11.88 -11.13 -17.48
C VAL A 254 -12.17 -9.68 -17.82
N ASP A 255 -12.68 -8.96 -16.84
CA ASP A 255 -12.90 -7.52 -16.91
C ASP A 255 -11.57 -6.79 -16.72
N VAL A 256 -11.16 -6.00 -17.70
CA VAL A 256 -9.88 -5.27 -17.75
C VAL A 256 -10.14 -3.77 -17.72
N MET A 257 -9.49 -3.10 -16.77
CA MET A 257 -9.41 -1.64 -16.73
C MET A 257 -8.05 -1.23 -17.28
N ARG A 258 -8.04 -0.55 -18.42
CA ARG A 258 -6.81 -0.06 -19.06
C ARG A 258 -6.68 1.44 -18.89
N VAL A 259 -5.74 1.90 -18.07
CA VAL A 259 -5.46 3.32 -17.87
C VAL A 259 -4.43 3.78 -18.89
N TRP A 260 -4.75 4.80 -19.66
CA TRP A 260 -3.91 5.24 -20.77
C TRP A 260 -3.04 6.43 -20.42
N ASP A 261 -3.59 7.43 -19.75
CA ASP A 261 -2.89 8.71 -19.54
C ASP A 261 -3.55 9.55 -18.43
N ILE A 262 -2.85 10.60 -17.97
CA ILE A 262 -3.40 11.64 -17.10
C ILE A 262 -3.11 13.01 -17.71
N ARG A 263 -4.15 13.72 -18.14
CA ARG A 263 -3.99 14.99 -18.88
C ARG A 263 -5.13 15.98 -18.64
N PRO A 264 -4.90 17.28 -18.93
CA PRO A 264 -5.98 18.27 -18.92
C PRO A 264 -7.04 17.96 -19.97
N LEU A 265 -8.31 18.27 -19.68
CA LEU A 265 -9.43 18.07 -20.61
C LEU A 265 -9.21 18.76 -21.97
N THR A 266 -8.51 19.89 -21.96
CA THR A 266 -8.16 20.69 -23.15
C THR A 266 -7.18 20.01 -24.11
N GLN A 267 -6.46 18.97 -23.65
CA GLN A 267 -5.45 18.24 -24.43
C GLN A 267 -5.93 16.86 -24.87
N ILE A 268 -7.19 16.53 -24.62
CA ILE A 268 -7.81 15.28 -25.07
C ILE A 268 -8.43 15.56 -26.45
N PRO A 269 -7.92 14.98 -27.54
CA PRO A 269 -8.44 15.26 -28.88
C PRO A 269 -9.90 14.84 -28.98
N ASN A 270 -10.72 15.68 -29.65
CA ASN A 270 -12.17 15.56 -29.88
C ASN A 270 -12.74 14.19 -29.50
N LEU A 271 -13.33 14.13 -28.31
CA LEU A 271 -14.11 13.01 -27.82
C LEU A 271 -15.31 12.82 -28.77
N ASP A 272 -15.39 11.68 -29.44
CA ASP A 272 -16.55 11.28 -30.23
C ASP A 272 -17.81 11.38 -29.33
N PRO A 273 -18.99 11.83 -29.78
CA PRO A 273 -20.17 12.04 -28.90
C PRO A 273 -20.69 10.78 -28.17
N MET A 274 -20.10 9.61 -28.42
CA MET A 274 -20.29 8.36 -27.68
C MET A 274 -19.55 8.31 -26.31
N PHE A 275 -18.84 9.37 -25.93
CA PHE A 275 -17.96 9.43 -24.76
C PHE A 275 -18.54 10.27 -23.60
N ILE A 276 -19.57 9.79 -22.90
CA ILE A 276 -19.86 10.28 -21.53
C ILE A 276 -20.55 9.17 -20.72
N LEU A 277 -19.89 8.57 -19.74
CA LEU A 277 -20.58 8.06 -18.55
C LEU A 277 -19.86 8.38 -17.22
N CYS A 278 -19.26 9.56 -17.10
CA CYS A 278 -18.82 10.09 -15.81
C CYS A 278 -19.66 11.30 -15.34
N LYS A 279 -20.96 11.35 -15.70
CA LYS A 279 -21.93 12.31 -15.13
C LYS A 279 -22.77 11.74 -13.97
N GLN A 280 -22.56 10.49 -13.56
CA GLN A 280 -23.35 9.87 -12.49
C GLN A 280 -22.64 9.80 -11.12
N LEU A 281 -21.32 9.97 -11.04
CA LEU A 281 -20.61 9.95 -9.76
C LEU A 281 -20.62 11.31 -9.04
N ASP A 282 -20.60 12.44 -9.76
CA ASP A 282 -20.74 13.77 -9.14
C ASP A 282 -22.18 14.08 -8.70
N ALA A 283 -23.18 13.41 -9.29
CA ALA A 283 -24.59 13.59 -8.95
C ALA A 283 -25.01 12.89 -7.65
N PHE A 284 -24.21 11.93 -7.16
CA PHE A 284 -24.48 11.24 -5.88
C PHE A 284 -23.91 12.02 -4.68
N HIS A 285 -22.74 12.65 -4.82
CA HIS A 285 -22.14 13.39 -3.70
C HIS A 285 -22.68 14.81 -3.50
N LEU A 286 -23.22 15.46 -4.53
CA LEU A 286 -23.88 16.77 -4.35
C LEU A 286 -25.33 16.67 -3.85
N LYS A 287 -25.95 15.49 -3.88
CA LYS A 287 -27.30 15.28 -3.31
C LYS A 287 -27.30 14.87 -1.84
N GLU A 288 -26.28 14.15 -1.37
CA GLU A 288 -26.22 13.78 0.04
C GLU A 288 -25.84 14.95 0.96
N GLU A 289 -24.94 15.86 0.53
CA GLU A 289 -24.63 17.07 1.32
C GLU A 289 -25.78 18.09 1.32
N SER A 290 -26.52 18.22 0.22
CA SER A 290 -27.71 19.09 0.13
C SER A 290 -28.91 18.56 0.94
N SER A 291 -29.04 17.24 1.09
CA SER A 291 -30.15 16.64 1.84
C SER A 291 -29.92 16.64 3.36
N ALA A 292 -28.66 16.61 3.82
CA ALA A 292 -28.32 16.59 5.24
C ALA A 292 -28.43 17.96 5.94
N GLU A 293 -28.21 19.07 5.22
CA GLU A 293 -28.30 20.43 5.79
C GLU A 293 -29.74 20.97 5.87
N SER A 294 -30.69 20.40 5.10
CA SER A 294 -32.09 20.88 5.10
C SER A 294 -32.99 20.25 6.18
N SER A 295 -32.54 19.16 6.83
CA SER A 295 -33.31 18.46 7.86
C SER A 295 -33.02 18.89 9.31
N HIS A 296 -32.13 19.86 9.54
CA HIS A 296 -31.82 20.36 10.89
C HIS A 296 -32.33 21.78 11.20
N GLN A 297 -33.17 22.38 10.34
CA GLN A 297 -33.66 23.74 10.54
C GLN A 297 -35.18 23.92 10.31
N VAL A 298 -36.02 22.95 10.68
CA VAL A 298 -37.46 23.21 10.87
C VAL A 298 -37.97 22.38 12.04
N GLY A 299 -38.05 22.98 13.22
CA GLY A 299 -38.63 22.34 14.39
C GLY A 299 -38.17 22.92 15.72
N LEU A 300 -38.28 24.23 15.90
CA LEU A 300 -38.32 24.91 17.21
C LEU A 300 -38.83 26.35 16.99
N SER A 301 -40.15 26.47 16.83
CA SER A 301 -40.96 27.64 17.19
C SER A 301 -42.40 27.17 17.38
#